data_AF-A0A2X3KZS6-F1
#
_entry.id   AF-A0A2X3KZS6-F1
#
_cell.length_a   1.000
_cell.length_b   1.000
_cell.length_c   1.000
_cell.angle_alpha   90.00
_cell.angle_beta   90.00
_cell.angle_gamma   90.00
#
_symmetry.space_group_name_H-M   'P 1'
#
loop_
_entity.id
_entity.type
_entity.pdbx_description
1 polymer ?
#
loop_
_entity_poly.entity_id
_entity_poly.type
_entity_poly.pdbx_seq_one_letter_code
_entity_poly.pdbx_strand_id
1 'polypeptide(L)'
;MVFLVNMLSKMKHDTLLGSRIAEVHNGSSLFTEDAGQGESNIRRWIIENDWLEAIVALPLNMFYNTGIATYVWVVTNRKPEHRKGRVQLIDATQWCKPLRKNLGKKNCELSEEDIRRVLDTFHKFEETEQSKIFPNAAFGYWKVTVERPLRLKGIDTERTYTPKEIKALRETVERADDAPLVIKKIHKPGTAPDPLRGLFEVHIHGKPRAVEYEPDTELRDTPCLCRPGIEDLGGEPADDLLPEVEATA
;
A
#
# COMPACT_ATOMS: atom_id res chain seq x y z
N MET A 1 -5.32 5.30 12.64
CA MET A 1 -6.09 4.06 12.94
C MET A 1 -6.14 3.63 14.42
N VAL A 2 -5.50 4.33 15.37
CA VAL A 2 -5.44 3.90 16.78
C VAL A 2 -6.82 3.84 17.47
N PHE A 3 -7.72 4.78 17.16
CA PHE A 3 -9.09 4.77 17.70
C PHE A 3 -9.86 3.51 17.29
N LEU A 4 -9.77 3.11 16.02
CA LEU A 4 -10.32 1.85 15.53
C LEU A 4 -9.81 0.66 16.33
N VAL A 5 -8.49 0.57 16.56
CA VAL A 5 -7.89 -0.52 17.33
C VAL A 5 -8.42 -0.58 18.77
N ASN A 6 -8.61 0.57 19.41
CA ASN A 6 -9.22 0.64 20.74
C ASN A 6 -10.70 0.23 20.76
N MET A 7 -11.43 0.40 19.65
CA MET A 7 -12.79 -0.12 19.54
C MET A 7 -12.79 -1.63 19.25
N LEU A 8 -11.88 -2.10 18.39
CA LEU A 8 -11.67 -3.52 18.10
C LEU A 8 -11.33 -4.33 19.35
N SER A 9 -10.48 -3.80 20.23
CA SER A 9 -10.11 -4.48 21.49
C SER A 9 -11.27 -4.66 22.46
N LYS A 10 -12.39 -3.95 22.25
CA LYS A 10 -13.60 -3.99 23.09
C LYS A 10 -14.75 -4.74 22.43
N MET A 11 -14.51 -5.41 21.30
CA MET A 11 -15.54 -6.21 20.65
C MET A 11 -15.98 -7.36 21.57
N LYS A 12 -17.28 -7.59 21.62
CA LYS A 12 -17.88 -8.73 22.31
C LYS A 12 -17.69 -9.97 21.45
N HIS A 13 -17.07 -11.01 22.00
CA HIS A 13 -16.82 -12.28 21.31
C HIS A 13 -17.74 -13.41 21.78
N ASP A 14 -18.29 -13.27 22.98
CA ASP A 14 -19.14 -14.21 23.72
C ASP A 14 -20.63 -14.13 23.35
N THR A 15 -21.02 -13.16 22.50
CA THR A 15 -22.40 -13.00 22.06
C THR A 15 -22.62 -13.56 20.65
N LEU A 16 -23.86 -13.98 20.37
CA LEU A 16 -24.27 -14.50 19.05
C LEU A 16 -24.07 -13.46 17.93
N LEU A 17 -24.40 -12.20 18.21
CA LEU A 17 -24.31 -11.09 17.26
C LEU A 17 -22.92 -10.42 17.23
N GLY A 18 -22.08 -10.69 18.23
CA GLY A 18 -20.75 -10.07 18.35
C GLY A 18 -20.81 -8.56 18.51
N SER A 19 -20.02 -7.85 17.70
CA SER A 19 -19.96 -6.39 17.64
C SER A 19 -19.86 -5.91 16.20
N ARG A 20 -20.45 -4.75 15.93
CA ARG A 20 -20.27 -4.00 14.69
C ARG A 20 -19.93 -2.56 15.03
N ILE A 21 -18.88 -2.06 14.41
CA ILE A 21 -18.32 -0.73 14.61
C ILE A 21 -18.45 0.01 13.28
N ALA A 22 -18.87 1.27 13.34
CA ALA A 22 -18.81 2.20 12.22
C ALA A 22 -17.96 3.40 12.64
N GLU A 23 -16.84 3.62 11.97
CA GLU A 23 -15.94 4.74 12.25
C GLU A 23 -15.69 5.56 10.99
N VAL A 24 -15.67 6.89 11.15
CA VAL A 24 -15.33 7.81 10.07
C VAL A 24 -13.81 7.96 10.00
N HIS A 25 -13.25 7.69 8.84
CA HIS A 25 -11.84 7.90 8.53
C HIS A 25 -11.66 8.91 7.39
N ASN A 26 -10.48 9.51 7.34
CA ASN A 26 -9.99 10.23 6.16
C ASN A 26 -9.35 9.25 5.15
N GLY A 27 -9.02 9.74 3.95
CA GLY A 27 -8.36 8.93 2.91
C GLY A 27 -7.03 8.30 3.34
N SER A 28 -6.32 8.88 4.31
CA SER A 28 -5.01 8.34 4.71
C SER A 28 -5.10 6.93 5.32
N SER A 29 -6.21 6.60 5.98
CA SER A 29 -6.46 5.25 6.51
C SER A 29 -6.48 4.15 5.43
N LEU A 30 -6.84 4.51 4.19
CA LEU A 30 -6.95 3.59 3.06
C LEU A 30 -5.63 3.44 2.31
N PHE A 31 -4.90 4.54 2.11
CA PHE A 31 -3.80 4.61 1.15
C PHE A 31 -2.44 4.98 1.76
N THR A 32 -2.41 5.52 2.98
CA THR A 32 -1.16 6.02 3.55
C THR A 32 -0.35 4.91 4.18
N GLU A 33 0.95 5.18 4.19
CA GLU A 33 2.06 4.38 4.71
C GLU A 33 2.52 3.22 3.83
N ASP A 34 3.84 3.11 3.74
CA ASP A 34 4.54 2.02 3.09
C ASP A 34 4.19 0.67 3.74
N ALA A 35 4.20 -0.39 2.92
CA ALA A 35 3.98 -1.75 3.38
C ALA A 35 4.92 -2.08 4.56
N GLY A 36 4.34 -2.53 5.68
CA GLY A 36 5.08 -2.90 6.89
C GLY A 36 5.11 -1.82 7.99
N GLN A 37 4.61 -0.61 7.72
CA GLN A 37 4.41 0.42 8.74
C GLN A 37 3.13 0.20 9.58
N GLY A 38 2.98 0.95 10.67
CA GLY A 38 1.99 0.72 11.72
C GLY A 38 0.54 0.64 11.22
N GLU A 39 0.06 1.63 10.48
CA GLU A 39 -1.31 1.66 9.96
C GLU A 39 -1.54 0.61 8.86
N SER A 40 -0.53 0.38 8.00
CA SER A 40 -0.59 -0.70 6.99
C SER A 40 -0.75 -2.07 7.65
N ASN A 41 -0.03 -2.34 8.74
CA ASN A 41 -0.14 -3.61 9.47
C ASN A 41 -1.48 -3.75 10.18
N ILE A 42 -2.03 -2.65 10.73
CA ILE A 42 -3.37 -2.66 11.32
C ILE A 42 -4.43 -2.98 10.25
N ARG A 43 -4.37 -2.31 9.09
CA ARG A 43 -5.28 -2.58 7.96
C ARG A 43 -5.19 -4.04 7.51
N ARG A 44 -3.96 -4.54 7.31
CA ARG A 44 -3.70 -5.95 7.00
C ARG A 44 -4.32 -6.88 8.04
N TRP A 45 -4.10 -6.63 9.33
CA TRP A 45 -4.63 -7.43 10.44
C TRP A 45 -6.16 -7.48 10.42
N ILE A 46 -6.84 -6.34 10.21
CA ILE A 46 -8.32 -6.28 10.14
C ILE A 46 -8.86 -7.11 8.96
N ILE A 47 -8.20 -7.03 7.80
CA ILE A 47 -8.62 -7.72 6.57
C ILE A 47 -8.33 -9.22 6.64
N GLU A 48 -7.16 -9.62 7.17
CA GLU A 48 -6.79 -11.02 7.38
C GLU A 48 -7.70 -11.73 8.37
N ASN A 49 -8.21 -11.02 9.39
CA ASN A 49 -9.22 -11.55 10.32
C ASN A 49 -10.66 -11.49 9.77
N ASP A 50 -10.84 -11.05 8.52
CA ASP A 50 -12.14 -10.92 7.86
C ASP A 50 -13.12 -10.02 8.64
N TRP A 51 -12.63 -8.96 9.28
CA TRP A 51 -13.49 -8.06 10.06
C TRP A 51 -14.04 -6.88 9.26
N LEU A 52 -13.28 -6.39 8.27
CA LEU A 52 -13.71 -5.27 7.43
C LEU A 52 -14.91 -5.68 6.56
N GLU A 53 -16.10 -5.15 6.81
CA GLU A 53 -17.34 -5.55 6.12
C GLU A 53 -17.66 -4.64 4.93
N ALA A 54 -17.54 -3.33 5.13
CA ALA A 54 -17.74 -2.36 4.06
C ALA A 54 -16.95 -1.07 4.28
N ILE A 55 -16.67 -0.37 3.18
CA ILE A 55 -16.17 1.00 3.18
C ILE A 55 -17.14 1.85 2.36
N VAL A 56 -17.65 2.92 2.96
CA VAL A 56 -18.56 3.86 2.29
C VAL A 56 -17.85 5.18 2.05
N ALA A 57 -17.62 5.55 0.78
CA ALA A 57 -17.10 6.86 0.41
C ALA A 57 -18.19 7.92 0.54
N LEU A 58 -17.93 8.96 1.34
CA LEU A 58 -18.89 10.02 1.63
C LEU A 58 -18.70 11.23 0.72
N PRO A 59 -19.74 12.06 0.54
CA PRO A 59 -19.62 13.32 -0.18
C PRO A 59 -18.53 14.23 0.37
N LEU A 60 -17.86 14.95 -0.53
CA LEU A 60 -16.93 16.02 -0.18
C LEU A 60 -17.65 17.14 0.58
N ASN A 61 -16.91 17.89 1.40
CA ASN A 61 -17.43 19.08 2.08
C ASN A 61 -18.68 18.82 2.95
N MET A 62 -18.78 17.62 3.54
CA MET A 62 -19.85 17.27 4.48
C MET A 62 -19.55 17.69 5.93
N PHE A 63 -18.27 17.92 6.25
CA PHE A 63 -17.80 18.31 7.58
C PHE A 63 -17.45 19.80 7.66
N TYR A 64 -17.74 20.42 8.81
CA TYR A 64 -17.57 21.86 9.03
C TYR A 64 -16.14 22.38 8.80
N ASN A 65 -15.14 21.60 9.26
CA ASN A 65 -13.75 22.02 9.37
C ASN A 65 -12.87 21.54 8.21
N THR A 66 -13.36 20.63 7.36
CA THR A 66 -12.55 19.99 6.33
C THR A 66 -13.37 19.65 5.08
N GLY A 67 -12.74 19.83 3.92
CA GLY A 67 -13.27 19.43 2.61
C GLY A 67 -12.68 18.14 2.08
N ILE A 68 -11.92 17.41 2.91
CA ILE A 68 -11.24 16.17 2.52
C ILE A 68 -12.27 15.05 2.30
N ALA A 69 -11.98 14.13 1.38
CA ALA A 69 -12.73 12.90 1.21
C ALA A 69 -12.72 12.06 2.51
N THR A 70 -13.90 11.62 2.92
CA THR A 70 -14.08 10.85 4.15
C THR A 70 -14.80 9.55 3.84
N TYR A 71 -14.55 8.55 4.69
CA TYR A 71 -15.00 7.19 4.48
C TYR A 71 -15.56 6.64 5.78
N VAL A 72 -16.66 5.88 5.72
CA VAL A 72 -17.15 5.10 6.87
C VAL A 72 -16.63 3.68 6.73
N TRP A 73 -15.82 3.23 7.67
CA TRP A 73 -15.44 1.83 7.80
C TRP A 73 -16.45 1.11 8.66
N VAL A 74 -17.08 0.09 8.09
CA VAL A 74 -17.96 -0.84 8.81
C VAL A 74 -17.17 -2.10 9.11
N VAL A 75 -16.98 -2.40 10.39
CA VAL A 75 -16.16 -3.51 10.86
C VAL A 75 -16.98 -4.40 11.79
N THR A 76 -16.95 -5.71 11.60
CA THR A 76 -17.66 -6.67 12.44
C THR A 76 -16.84 -7.94 12.68
N ASN A 77 -16.97 -8.52 13.87
CA ASN A 77 -16.39 -9.84 14.18
C ASN A 77 -17.37 -10.99 13.89
N ARG A 78 -18.59 -10.70 13.40
CA ARG A 78 -19.63 -11.67 13.07
C ARG A 78 -20.25 -11.34 11.70
N LYS A 79 -19.51 -11.64 10.63
CA LYS A 79 -20.03 -11.52 9.27
C LYS A 79 -21.06 -12.63 8.96
N PRO A 80 -22.16 -12.31 8.26
CA PRO A 80 -23.04 -13.30 7.65
C PRO A 80 -22.27 -14.18 6.66
N GLU A 81 -22.72 -15.42 6.44
CA GLU A 81 -22.03 -16.38 5.57
C GLU A 81 -21.82 -15.84 4.14
N HIS A 82 -22.83 -15.15 3.59
CA HIS A 82 -22.77 -14.56 2.26
C HIS A 82 -21.83 -13.33 2.17
N ARG A 83 -21.17 -12.92 3.26
CA ARG A 83 -20.24 -11.76 3.29
C ARG A 83 -18.83 -12.14 3.71
N LYS A 84 -18.62 -13.38 4.15
CA LYS A 84 -17.30 -13.85 4.57
C LYS A 84 -16.29 -13.79 3.42
N GLY A 85 -15.07 -13.37 3.75
CA GLY A 85 -13.96 -13.21 2.82
C GLY A 85 -14.13 -12.07 1.81
N ARG A 86 -15.16 -11.23 1.98
CA ARG A 86 -15.50 -10.14 1.07
C ARG A 86 -15.68 -8.81 1.80
N VAL A 87 -15.42 -7.73 1.07
CA VAL A 87 -15.61 -6.35 1.47
C VAL A 87 -16.46 -5.66 0.42
N GLN A 88 -17.47 -4.90 0.86
CA GLN A 88 -18.28 -4.07 -0.02
C GLN A 88 -17.74 -2.63 -0.04
N LEU A 89 -17.46 -2.11 -1.21
CA LEU A 89 -17.09 -0.71 -1.42
C LEU A 89 -18.33 0.01 -1.95
N ILE A 90 -18.75 1.06 -1.27
CA ILE A 90 -19.95 1.84 -1.61
C ILE A 90 -19.53 3.27 -1.92
N ASP A 91 -19.83 3.75 -3.11
CA ASP A 91 -19.63 5.14 -3.51
C ASP A 91 -20.92 5.94 -3.27
N ALA A 92 -20.94 6.73 -2.19
CA ALA A 92 -22.02 7.65 -1.86
C ALA A 92 -21.63 9.12 -2.10
N THR A 93 -20.53 9.39 -2.83
CA THR A 93 -20.00 10.75 -3.02
C THR A 93 -20.99 11.70 -3.70
N GLN A 94 -21.87 11.16 -4.56
CA GLN A 94 -22.88 11.91 -5.30
C GLN A 94 -24.23 12.03 -4.58
N TRP A 95 -24.42 11.35 -3.44
CA TRP A 95 -25.72 11.29 -2.76
C TRP A 95 -25.82 12.38 -1.71
N CYS A 96 -25.91 13.65 -2.13
CA CYS A 96 -25.98 14.74 -1.17
C CYS A 96 -26.84 15.91 -1.67
N LYS A 97 -27.41 16.66 -0.73
CA LYS A 97 -28.17 17.88 -1.00
C LYS A 97 -27.35 19.10 -0.58
N PRO A 98 -27.27 20.15 -1.42
CA PRO A 98 -26.56 21.36 -1.05
C PRO A 98 -27.26 22.05 0.12
N LEU A 99 -26.48 22.61 1.06
CA LEU A 99 -27.04 23.38 2.15
C LEU A 99 -27.60 24.71 1.64
N ARG A 100 -28.71 25.15 2.23
CA ARG A 100 -29.28 26.49 1.99
C ARG A 100 -28.33 27.62 2.35
N LYS A 101 -27.46 27.39 3.35
CA LYS A 101 -26.40 28.31 3.76
C LYS A 101 -25.19 27.48 4.16
N ASN A 102 -24.04 27.79 3.57
CA ASN A 102 -22.79 27.11 3.89
C ASN A 102 -22.40 27.37 5.35
N LEU A 103 -21.87 26.33 6.00
CA LEU A 103 -21.40 26.39 7.38
C LEU A 103 -19.89 26.11 7.38
N GLY A 104 -19.09 27.16 7.18
CA GLY A 104 -17.64 27.02 6.99
C GLY A 104 -17.34 26.32 5.66
N LYS A 105 -16.59 25.21 5.71
CA LYS A 105 -16.33 24.36 4.53
C LYS A 105 -17.51 23.44 4.21
N LYS A 106 -18.46 23.26 5.12
CA LYS A 106 -19.62 22.39 4.90
C LYS A 106 -20.60 23.04 3.94
N ASN A 107 -20.81 22.40 2.79
CA ASN A 107 -21.77 22.83 1.76
C ASN A 107 -22.72 21.72 1.29
N CYS A 108 -22.50 20.46 1.68
CA CYS A 108 -23.42 19.36 1.40
C CYS A 108 -23.85 18.60 2.67
N GLU A 109 -25.05 18.03 2.63
CA GLU A 109 -25.58 17.12 3.66
C GLU A 109 -26.27 15.91 3.05
N LEU A 110 -26.20 14.77 3.75
CA LEU A 110 -27.00 13.59 3.41
C LEU A 110 -28.43 13.83 3.89
N SER A 111 -29.41 13.73 2.99
CA SER A 111 -30.81 13.70 3.40
C SER A 111 -31.20 12.32 3.93
N GLU A 112 -32.35 12.20 4.59
CA GLU A 112 -32.85 10.90 5.05
C GLU A 112 -32.99 9.88 3.91
N GLU A 113 -33.34 10.35 2.71
CA GLU A 113 -33.44 9.51 1.51
C GLU A 113 -32.06 8.99 1.08
N ASP A 114 -31.04 9.84 1.13
CA ASP A 114 -29.65 9.46 0.82
C ASP A 114 -29.12 8.45 1.85
N ILE A 115 -29.40 8.67 3.14
CA ILE A 115 -29.02 7.74 4.21
C ILE A 115 -29.70 6.39 4.01
N ARG A 116 -31.01 6.35 3.71
CA ARG A 116 -31.73 5.10 3.40
C ARG A 116 -31.11 4.42 2.18
N ARG A 117 -30.76 5.16 1.13
CA ARG A 117 -30.12 4.63 -0.06
C ARG A 117 -28.77 3.96 0.24
N VAL A 118 -27.94 4.57 1.09
CA VAL A 118 -26.67 3.96 1.56
C VAL A 118 -26.95 2.65 2.31
N LEU A 119 -27.89 2.68 3.26
CA LEU A 119 -28.22 1.51 4.07
C LEU A 119 -28.81 0.38 3.23
N ASP A 120 -29.70 0.68 2.28
CA ASP A 120 -30.28 -0.30 1.37
C ASP A 120 -29.20 -0.90 0.47
N THR A 121 -28.29 -0.09 -0.05
CA THR A 121 -27.16 -0.55 -0.87
C THR A 121 -26.26 -1.47 -0.06
N PHE A 122 -25.95 -1.10 1.18
CA PHE A 122 -25.23 -1.96 2.11
C PHE A 122 -26.00 -3.27 2.30
N HIS A 123 -27.26 -3.25 2.72
CA HIS A 123 -28.01 -4.47 3.03
C HIS A 123 -28.24 -5.40 1.83
N LYS A 124 -28.43 -4.87 0.62
CA LYS A 124 -28.59 -5.68 -0.60
C LYS A 124 -27.34 -6.48 -0.94
N PHE A 125 -26.16 -5.90 -0.75
CA PHE A 125 -24.87 -6.57 -1.04
C PHE A 125 -24.81 -7.13 -2.47
N GLU A 126 -25.14 -6.29 -3.45
CA GLU A 126 -25.16 -6.61 -4.88
C GLU A 126 -24.18 -5.69 -5.62
N GLU A 127 -23.58 -6.19 -6.70
CA GLU A 127 -22.71 -5.37 -7.55
C GLU A 127 -23.54 -4.39 -8.39
N THR A 128 -23.20 -3.11 -8.28
CA THR A 128 -23.79 -1.99 -9.02
C THR A 128 -22.69 -0.96 -9.30
N GLU A 129 -22.99 0.08 -10.07
CA GLU A 129 -22.03 1.18 -10.29
C GLU A 129 -21.55 1.82 -8.97
N GLN A 130 -22.45 1.93 -7.99
CA GLN A 130 -22.16 2.53 -6.69
C GLN A 130 -21.79 1.50 -5.62
N SER A 131 -21.81 0.20 -5.94
CA SER A 131 -21.43 -0.84 -4.99
C SER A 131 -20.60 -1.92 -5.67
N LYS A 132 -19.32 -1.99 -5.31
CA LYS A 132 -18.40 -3.03 -5.80
C LYS A 132 -18.08 -3.99 -4.67
N ILE A 133 -17.93 -5.28 -4.97
CA ILE A 133 -17.64 -6.31 -3.97
C ILE A 133 -16.31 -6.95 -4.31
N PHE A 134 -15.39 -6.92 -3.35
CA PHE A 134 -14.05 -7.44 -3.56
C PHE A 134 -13.73 -8.54 -2.55
N PRO A 135 -12.97 -9.57 -2.95
CA PRO A 135 -12.41 -10.50 -2.00
C PRO A 135 -11.34 -9.81 -1.14
N ASN A 136 -11.14 -10.25 0.11
CA ASN A 136 -10.14 -9.68 1.02
C ASN A 136 -8.72 -9.63 0.38
N ALA A 137 -8.40 -10.61 -0.45
CA ALA A 137 -7.12 -10.71 -1.15
C ALA A 137 -6.89 -9.60 -2.21
N ALA A 138 -7.92 -8.84 -2.59
CA ALA A 138 -7.79 -7.71 -3.51
C ALA A 138 -7.24 -6.44 -2.84
N PHE A 139 -7.27 -6.36 -1.51
CA PHE A 139 -6.83 -5.18 -0.75
C PHE A 139 -5.35 -5.19 -0.35
N GLY A 140 -4.64 -6.28 -0.68
CA GLY A 140 -3.22 -6.40 -0.41
C GLY A 140 -2.37 -5.84 -1.55
N TYR A 141 -1.33 -5.09 -1.20
CA TYR A 141 -0.25 -4.75 -2.12
C TYR A 141 1.09 -5.22 -1.53
N TRP A 142 2.02 -5.59 -2.41
CA TRP A 142 3.37 -5.97 -2.01
C TRP A 142 4.34 -4.91 -2.51
N LYS A 143 5.14 -4.36 -1.61
CA LYS A 143 6.27 -3.50 -1.98
C LYS A 143 7.52 -4.37 -2.03
N VAL A 144 8.07 -4.60 -3.21
CA VAL A 144 9.30 -5.40 -3.39
C VAL A 144 10.42 -4.46 -3.77
N THR A 145 11.45 -4.35 -2.93
CA THR A 145 12.65 -3.60 -3.30
C THR A 145 13.53 -4.46 -4.19
N VAL A 146 13.73 -4.01 -5.43
CA VAL A 146 14.62 -4.62 -6.40
C VAL A 146 15.94 -3.86 -6.37
N GLU A 147 16.97 -4.51 -5.83
CA GLU A 147 18.32 -3.99 -5.83
C GLU A 147 19.02 -4.43 -7.13
N ARG A 148 19.51 -3.46 -7.91
CA ARG A 148 20.37 -3.74 -9.07
C ARG A 148 21.83 -3.71 -8.62
N PRO A 149 22.69 -4.61 -9.11
CA PRO A 149 24.10 -4.60 -8.75
C PRO A 149 24.83 -3.40 -9.38
N LEU A 150 25.76 -2.81 -8.63
CA LEU A 150 26.61 -1.70 -9.04
C LEU A 150 27.55 -2.13 -10.18
N ARG A 151 27.57 -1.33 -11.25
CA ARG A 151 28.41 -1.54 -12.44
C ARG A 151 29.40 -0.38 -12.62
N LEU A 152 30.68 -0.68 -12.68
CA LEU A 152 31.76 0.32 -12.79
C LEU A 152 32.80 -0.09 -13.84
N LYS A 153 33.21 0.83 -14.71
CA LYS A 153 34.23 0.53 -15.74
C LYS A 153 35.62 0.31 -15.13
N GLY A 154 36.43 -0.55 -15.74
CA GLY A 154 37.85 -0.69 -15.35
C GLY A 154 38.11 -1.34 -13.99
N ILE A 155 37.13 -2.08 -13.45
CA ILE A 155 37.28 -2.86 -12.22
C ILE A 155 37.72 -4.30 -12.51
N ASP A 156 38.35 -4.94 -11.52
CA ASP A 156 38.67 -6.37 -11.53
C ASP A 156 37.43 -7.16 -11.07
N THR A 157 37.01 -8.10 -11.91
CA THR A 157 35.82 -8.93 -11.69
C THR A 157 36.06 -10.16 -10.82
N GLU A 158 37.32 -10.48 -10.51
CA GLU A 158 37.68 -11.65 -9.72
C GLU A 158 38.01 -11.31 -8.26
N ARG A 159 37.89 -10.04 -7.86
CA ARG A 159 38.27 -9.54 -6.54
C ARG A 159 37.09 -8.93 -5.78
N THR A 160 37.12 -9.03 -4.45
CA THR A 160 36.22 -8.30 -3.54
C THR A 160 36.73 -6.91 -3.22
N TYR A 161 35.82 -5.94 -3.15
CA TYR A 161 36.13 -4.57 -2.75
C TYR A 161 35.64 -4.27 -1.33
N THR A 162 36.44 -3.53 -0.56
CA THR A 162 36.01 -3.03 0.76
C THR A 162 35.05 -1.84 0.61
N PRO A 163 34.21 -1.54 1.62
CA PRO A 163 33.28 -0.40 1.55
C PRO A 163 33.96 0.95 1.27
N LYS A 164 35.20 1.14 1.74
CA LYS A 164 35.99 2.35 1.48
C LYS A 164 36.43 2.45 0.02
N GLU A 165 36.89 1.34 -0.55
CA GLU A 165 37.28 1.27 -1.96
C GLU A 165 36.06 1.48 -2.87
N ILE A 166 34.93 0.85 -2.56
CA ILE A 166 33.66 1.02 -3.30
C ILE A 166 33.24 2.49 -3.31
N LYS A 167 33.31 3.18 -2.15
CA LYS A 167 32.98 4.60 -2.08
C LYS A 167 33.90 5.45 -2.97
N ALA A 168 35.21 5.20 -2.92
CA ALA A 168 36.17 5.93 -3.76
C ALA A 168 35.95 5.65 -5.26
N LEU A 169 35.65 4.40 -5.63
CA LEU A 169 35.37 4.02 -7.02
C LEU A 169 34.08 4.68 -7.54
N ARG A 170 33.03 4.80 -6.72
CA ARG A 170 31.80 5.50 -7.11
C ARG A 170 32.01 6.98 -7.47
N GLU A 171 33.00 7.62 -6.86
CA GLU A 171 33.32 9.04 -7.09
C GLU A 171 34.28 9.24 -8.29
N THR A 172 35.09 8.23 -8.61
CA THR A 172 36.20 8.34 -9.56
C THR A 172 35.96 7.63 -10.89
N VAL A 173 35.06 6.63 -10.91
CA VAL A 173 34.87 5.73 -12.05
C VAL A 173 33.49 5.92 -12.67
N GLU A 174 33.46 5.94 -13.99
CA GLU A 174 32.21 6.05 -14.77
C GLU A 174 31.35 4.79 -14.62
N ARG A 175 30.05 5.02 -14.42
CA ARG A 175 29.01 3.99 -14.39
C ARG A 175 28.48 3.77 -15.80
N ALA A 176 28.30 2.51 -16.18
CA ALA A 176 27.65 2.16 -17.44
C ALA A 176 26.94 0.81 -17.35
N ASP A 177 25.86 0.66 -18.12
CA ASP A 177 25.05 -0.56 -18.12
C ASP A 177 25.82 -1.79 -18.62
N ASP A 178 26.81 -1.61 -19.49
CA ASP A 178 27.68 -2.66 -20.02
C ASP A 178 28.90 -2.96 -19.14
N ALA A 179 29.11 -2.17 -18.07
CA ALA A 179 30.27 -2.33 -17.21
C ALA A 179 30.18 -3.55 -16.28
N PRO A 180 31.33 -4.08 -15.81
CA PRO A 180 31.34 -5.23 -14.92
C PRO A 180 30.73 -4.97 -13.53
N LEU A 181 30.28 -6.05 -12.90
CA LEU A 181 29.59 -6.05 -11.60
C LEU A 181 30.60 -5.99 -10.44
N VAL A 182 30.34 -5.12 -9.47
CA VAL A 182 31.19 -4.98 -8.28
C VAL A 182 30.88 -6.09 -7.27
N ILE A 183 31.84 -6.97 -7.02
CA ILE A 183 31.71 -8.02 -6.01
C ILE A 183 31.98 -7.45 -4.61
N LYS A 184 30.97 -7.56 -3.75
CA LYS A 184 31.07 -7.20 -2.33
C LYS A 184 31.71 -8.33 -1.54
N LYS A 185 31.33 -9.58 -1.82
CA LYS A 185 31.75 -10.74 -1.02
C LYS A 185 31.79 -12.01 -1.85
N ILE A 186 32.83 -12.81 -1.64
CA ILE A 186 32.96 -14.17 -2.19
C ILE A 186 32.80 -15.16 -1.03
N HIS A 187 31.91 -16.14 -1.19
CA HIS A 187 31.65 -17.15 -0.17
C HIS A 187 32.64 -18.32 -0.22
N LYS A 188 32.68 -19.09 0.88
CA LYS A 188 33.52 -20.30 0.97
C LYS A 188 33.05 -21.36 -0.04
N PRO A 189 33.96 -22.24 -0.49
CA PRO A 189 33.59 -23.42 -1.27
C PRO A 189 32.45 -24.21 -0.59
N GLY A 190 31.40 -24.54 -1.33
CA GLY A 190 30.27 -25.35 -0.84
C GLY A 190 29.02 -24.54 -0.44
N THR A 191 29.07 -23.20 -0.42
CA THR A 191 27.84 -22.39 -0.31
C THR A 191 27.01 -22.53 -1.59
N ALA A 192 25.76 -22.96 -1.45
CA ALA A 192 24.83 -23.05 -2.57
C ALA A 192 24.45 -21.65 -3.09
N PRO A 193 24.43 -21.42 -4.42
CA PRO A 193 23.90 -20.20 -4.99
C PRO A 193 22.38 -20.13 -4.78
N ASP A 194 21.87 -18.92 -4.54
CA ASP A 194 20.45 -18.62 -4.39
C ASP A 194 20.20 -17.21 -4.96
N PRO A 195 19.88 -17.11 -6.26
CA PRO A 195 19.68 -15.83 -6.93
C PRO A 195 18.56 -14.99 -6.30
N LEU A 196 17.54 -15.62 -5.71
CA LEU A 196 16.43 -14.91 -5.05
C LEU A 196 16.87 -14.23 -3.75
N ARG A 197 17.98 -14.70 -3.15
CA ARG A 197 18.58 -14.11 -1.95
C ARG A 197 19.87 -13.35 -2.24
N GLY A 198 20.15 -13.05 -3.52
CA GLY A 198 21.32 -12.26 -3.94
C GLY A 198 22.65 -13.04 -3.95
N LEU A 199 22.60 -14.37 -3.98
CA LEU A 199 23.77 -15.24 -4.10
C LEU A 199 23.88 -15.77 -5.53
N PHE A 200 24.88 -15.31 -6.26
CA PHE A 200 25.07 -15.64 -7.67
C PHE A 200 26.28 -16.55 -7.86
N GLU A 201 26.18 -17.52 -8.76
CA GLU A 201 27.32 -18.37 -9.12
C GLU A 201 28.22 -17.65 -10.12
N VAL A 202 29.51 -17.52 -9.78
CA VAL A 202 30.54 -16.92 -10.63
C VAL A 202 31.81 -17.76 -10.57
N HIS A 203 32.49 -17.86 -11.70
CA HIS A 203 33.79 -18.50 -11.78
C HIS A 203 34.87 -17.49 -11.42
N ILE A 204 35.48 -17.64 -10.24
CA ILE A 204 36.58 -16.80 -9.77
C ILE A 204 37.86 -17.63 -9.87
N HIS A 205 38.83 -17.19 -10.69
CA HIS A 205 40.07 -17.92 -10.95
C HIS A 205 39.82 -19.38 -11.37
N GLY A 206 38.82 -19.59 -12.24
CA GLY A 206 38.45 -20.89 -12.77
C GLY A 206 37.73 -21.84 -11.81
N LYS A 207 37.32 -21.39 -10.61
CA LYS A 207 36.55 -22.18 -9.64
C LYS A 207 35.17 -21.58 -9.42
N PRO A 208 34.08 -22.39 -9.40
CA PRO A 208 32.76 -21.89 -9.10
C PRO A 208 32.67 -21.45 -7.63
N ARG A 209 32.12 -20.26 -7.43
CA ARG A 209 31.91 -19.61 -6.13
C ARG A 209 30.56 -18.91 -6.12
N ALA A 210 29.87 -18.96 -4.98
CA ALA A 210 28.75 -18.08 -4.72
C ALA A 210 29.28 -16.69 -4.32
N VAL A 211 28.75 -15.62 -4.92
CA VAL A 211 29.16 -14.24 -4.66
C VAL A 211 27.94 -13.36 -4.37
N GLU A 212 28.16 -12.31 -3.59
CA GLU A 212 27.22 -11.22 -3.38
C GLU A 212 27.76 -9.96 -4.07
N TYR A 213 26.93 -9.29 -4.85
CA TYR A 213 27.26 -8.02 -5.49
C TYR A 213 26.91 -6.85 -4.59
N GLU A 214 27.63 -5.74 -4.76
CA GLU A 214 27.27 -4.48 -4.11
C GLU A 214 26.03 -3.89 -4.80
N PRO A 215 24.98 -3.49 -4.06
CA PRO A 215 23.81 -2.85 -4.65
C PRO A 215 24.12 -1.41 -5.12
N ASP A 216 23.50 -1.02 -6.23
CA ASP A 216 23.43 0.36 -6.69
C ASP A 216 22.20 1.05 -6.11
N THR A 217 22.43 1.93 -5.14
CA THR A 217 21.37 2.66 -4.45
C THR A 217 20.63 3.67 -5.35
N GLU A 218 21.25 4.12 -6.44
CA GLU A 218 20.63 5.07 -7.37
C GLU A 218 19.71 4.38 -8.39
N LEU A 219 19.91 3.08 -8.62
CA LEU A 219 19.06 2.25 -9.47
C LEU A 219 18.14 1.33 -8.67
N ARG A 220 18.00 1.59 -7.36
CA ARG A 220 17.06 0.88 -6.50
C ARG A 220 15.66 1.23 -6.94
N ASP A 221 14.96 0.22 -7.44
CA ASP A 221 13.54 0.34 -7.76
C ASP A 221 12.72 -0.35 -6.67
N THR A 222 11.58 0.22 -6.33
CA THR A 222 10.69 -0.38 -5.34
C THR A 222 9.27 -0.42 -5.89
N PRO A 223 9.01 -1.30 -6.89
CA PRO A 223 7.68 -1.42 -7.47
C PRO A 223 6.65 -1.82 -6.41
N CYS A 224 5.51 -1.14 -6.47
CA CYS A 224 4.29 -1.52 -5.75
C CYS A 224 3.51 -2.51 -6.62
N LEU A 225 3.46 -3.78 -6.21
CA LEU A 225 2.59 -4.78 -6.80
C LEU A 225 1.21 -4.69 -6.14
N CYS A 226 0.35 -3.82 -6.66
CA CYS A 226 -1.05 -3.73 -6.24
C CYS A 226 -1.87 -4.87 -6.86
N ARG A 227 -2.80 -5.44 -6.07
CA ARG A 227 -3.98 -6.10 -6.65
C ARG A 227 -5.10 -5.05 -6.77
N PRO A 228 -5.83 -5.00 -7.89
CA PRO A 228 -6.84 -3.98 -8.12
C PRO A 228 -8.00 -4.19 -7.13
N GLY A 229 -8.29 -3.18 -6.31
CA GLY A 229 -9.39 -3.25 -5.36
C GLY A 229 -9.72 -1.92 -4.68
N ILE A 230 -8.73 -1.14 -4.26
CA ILE A 230 -8.97 0.15 -3.55
C ILE A 230 -9.01 1.34 -4.51
N GLU A 231 -8.32 1.26 -5.65
CA GLU A 231 -8.31 2.30 -6.71
C GLU A 231 -9.72 2.55 -7.28
N ASP A 232 -10.60 1.55 -7.18
CA ASP A 232 -11.98 1.57 -7.68
C ASP A 232 -12.96 2.45 -6.87
N LEU A 233 -12.51 3.03 -5.75
CA LEU A 233 -13.25 3.99 -4.92
C LEU A 233 -12.91 5.47 -5.21
N GLY A 234 -12.20 5.76 -6.30
CA GLY A 234 -11.95 7.14 -6.74
C GLY A 234 -10.87 7.88 -5.94
N GLY A 235 -9.96 7.15 -5.28
CA GLY A 235 -8.68 7.70 -4.86
C GLY A 235 -7.67 7.47 -5.97
N GLU A 236 -7.23 8.54 -6.64
CA GLU A 236 -5.98 8.44 -7.38
C GLU A 236 -4.89 7.94 -6.43
N PRO A 237 -4.03 6.98 -6.82
CA PRO A 237 -2.83 6.70 -6.07
C PRO A 237 -2.11 8.03 -5.90
N ALA A 238 -1.73 8.36 -4.67
CA ALA A 238 -1.01 9.57 -4.37
C ALA A 238 0.41 9.49 -4.95
N ASP A 239 0.54 9.59 -6.27
CA ASP A 239 1.79 9.80 -6.99
C ASP A 239 1.89 11.20 -7.60
N ASP A 240 0.81 12.00 -7.64
CA ASP A 240 0.85 13.34 -8.24
C ASP A 240 0.53 14.46 -7.24
N LEU A 241 1.44 14.69 -6.28
CA LEU A 241 1.61 16.00 -5.62
C LEU A 241 3.10 16.25 -5.29
N LEU A 242 3.93 16.34 -6.32
CA LEU A 242 5.11 17.21 -6.28
C LEU A 242 4.99 18.21 -7.44
N PRO A 243 5.31 19.50 -7.22
CA PRO A 243 5.09 20.54 -8.20
C PRO A 243 5.99 20.34 -9.42
N GLU A 244 5.40 20.49 -10.61
CA GLU A 244 6.15 20.79 -11.82
C GLU A 244 7.04 22.01 -11.55
N VAL A 245 8.35 21.78 -11.48
CA VAL A 245 9.32 22.85 -11.63
C VAL A 245 9.42 23.09 -13.14
N GLU A 246 8.61 24.02 -13.65
CA GLU A 246 8.90 24.68 -14.92
C GLU A 246 10.20 25.45 -14.76
N ALA A 247 11.30 24.86 -15.22
CA ALA A 247 12.51 25.59 -15.57
C ALA A 247 12.37 26.04 -17.03
N THR A 248 11.93 27.28 -17.23
CA THR A 248 12.17 28.01 -18.49
C THR A 248 13.15 29.14 -18.25
N ALA A 249 14.31 29.00 -18.91
CA ALA A 249 15.28 29.99 -19.41
C ALA A 249 15.61 31.23 -18.55
#